data_AF-A0A812PV84-F1
#
_entry.id   AF-A0A812PV84-F1
#
_cell.length_a   1.000
_cell.length_b   1.000
_cell.length_c   1.000
_cell.angle_alpha   90.00
_cell.angle_beta   90.00
_cell.angle_gamma   90.00
#
_symmetry.space_group_name_H-M   'P 1'
#
loop_
_entity.id
_entity.type
_entity.pdbx_description
1 polymer ?
#
loop_
_entity_poly.entity_id
_entity_poly.type
_entity_poly.pdbx_seq_one_letter_code
_entity_poly.pdbx_strand_id
1 'polypeptide(L)'
;MGCGAAKVPAETTPAAAKPNVGAAAALAEAWRDKDQSIGEVDGVYGRIVYLRVGADLATARLVDPLRRVMFVADGASWAGRNFRLGAREILLRNGVHAEWIDGEIAKGTRFKLVFFEEDGRIWRADWDGVERAVEAYHPRAAEKMRKHWPTIRSKSWAEMEAHFSVAFDALEESHGPMTEERFLAAEDTAVAARRFLATTLSLNRHFQGTGYTFDERGTGTTAEFFAANRPLSEIPASQVVDLDP
;
A
#
# COMPACT_ATOMS: atom_id res chain seq x y z
N MET A 1 1.05 75.03 7.13
CA MET A 1 -0.26 74.37 7.28
C MET A 1 -0.39 73.32 6.18
N GLY A 2 -0.08 72.06 6.49
CA GLY A 2 -0.23 70.93 5.57
C GLY A 2 -0.84 69.77 6.33
N CYS A 3 -2.13 69.53 6.13
CA CYS A 3 -2.82 68.36 6.67
C CYS A 3 -2.48 67.15 5.81
N GLY A 4 -1.65 66.24 6.34
CA GLY A 4 -1.46 64.91 5.77
C GLY A 4 -2.62 64.01 6.16
N ALA A 5 -3.45 63.62 5.20
CA ALA A 5 -4.48 62.62 5.40
C ALA A 5 -3.84 61.23 5.52
N ALA A 6 -3.97 60.60 6.67
CA ALA A 6 -3.53 59.22 6.90
C ALA A 6 -4.43 58.25 6.11
N LYS A 7 -3.82 57.44 5.25
CA LYS A 7 -4.47 56.33 4.55
C LYS A 7 -4.82 55.23 5.56
N VAL A 8 -6.10 54.92 5.69
CA VAL A 8 -6.59 53.78 6.48
C VAL A 8 -6.21 52.48 5.74
N PRO A 9 -5.60 51.47 6.41
CA PRO A 9 -5.32 50.19 5.79
C PRO A 9 -6.62 49.46 5.44
N ALA A 10 -6.68 48.88 4.26
CA ALA A 10 -7.80 48.05 3.85
C ALA A 10 -7.90 46.81 4.75
N GLU A 11 -9.08 46.59 5.34
CA GLU A 11 -9.41 45.34 6.03
C GLU A 11 -9.28 44.17 5.06
N THR A 12 -8.29 43.32 5.32
CA THR A 12 -8.22 41.99 4.70
C THR A 12 -9.34 41.14 5.28
N THR A 13 -10.38 40.91 4.48
CA THR A 13 -11.45 39.96 4.78
C THR A 13 -10.83 38.59 5.10
N PRO A 14 -11.13 37.97 6.26
CA PRO A 14 -10.67 36.63 6.56
C PRO A 14 -11.18 35.66 5.50
N ALA A 15 -10.26 34.89 4.90
CA ALA A 15 -10.64 33.79 4.02
C ALA A 15 -11.64 32.90 4.76
N ALA A 16 -12.77 32.59 4.11
CA ALA A 16 -13.77 31.68 4.64
C ALA A 16 -13.08 30.39 5.11
N ALA A 17 -13.31 29.99 6.35
CA ALA A 17 -12.81 28.72 6.86
C ALA A 17 -13.26 27.62 5.90
N LYS A 18 -12.28 26.94 5.26
CA LYS A 18 -12.59 25.80 4.40
C LYS A 18 -13.43 24.82 5.23
N PRO A 19 -14.46 24.18 4.65
CA PRO A 19 -15.18 23.10 5.34
C PRO A 19 -14.15 22.10 5.88
N ASN A 20 -14.45 21.45 7.00
CA ASN A 20 -13.52 20.53 7.66
C ASN A 20 -13.32 19.30 6.76
N VAL A 21 -12.43 19.42 5.77
CA VAL A 21 -12.06 18.37 4.82
C VAL A 21 -11.24 17.35 5.61
N GLY A 22 -11.62 16.07 5.56
CA GLY A 22 -10.87 15.00 6.22
C GLY A 22 -9.40 15.01 5.81
N ALA A 23 -8.51 14.53 6.68
CA ALA A 23 -7.05 14.59 6.50
C ALA A 23 -6.59 13.94 5.18
N ALA A 24 -7.21 12.84 4.76
CA ALA A 24 -6.93 12.18 3.49
C ALA A 24 -7.31 13.05 2.27
N ALA A 25 -8.41 13.79 2.35
CA ALA A 25 -8.81 14.70 1.27
C ALA A 25 -7.97 15.98 1.26
N ALA A 26 -7.53 16.46 2.42
CA ALA A 26 -6.56 17.56 2.51
C ALA A 26 -5.20 17.17 1.91
N LEU A 27 -4.70 15.96 2.19
CA LEU A 27 -3.47 15.44 1.58
C LEU A 27 -3.61 15.28 0.06
N ALA A 28 -4.76 14.81 -0.41
CA ALA A 28 -5.04 14.74 -1.85
C ALA A 28 -5.08 16.12 -2.52
N GLU A 29 -5.66 17.13 -1.87
CA GLU A 29 -5.65 18.52 -2.34
C GLU A 29 -4.22 19.06 -2.43
N ALA A 30 -3.41 18.86 -1.38
CA ALA A 30 -2.00 19.25 -1.37
C ALA A 30 -1.19 18.62 -2.52
N TRP A 31 -1.43 17.33 -2.82
CA TRP A 31 -0.83 16.67 -3.97
C TRP A 31 -1.26 17.27 -5.31
N ARG A 32 -2.55 17.57 -5.49
CA ARG A 32 -3.09 18.19 -6.71
C ARG A 32 -2.53 19.60 -6.92
N ASP A 33 -2.44 20.38 -5.86
CA ASP A 33 -1.97 21.78 -5.89
C ASP A 33 -0.44 21.87 -5.83
N LYS A 34 0.24 20.74 -5.63
CA LYS A 34 1.69 20.63 -5.39
C LYS A 34 2.13 21.46 -4.18
N ASP A 35 1.26 21.64 -3.18
CA ASP A 35 1.55 22.39 -1.97
C ASP A 35 2.14 21.50 -0.88
N GLN A 36 3.40 21.74 -0.52
CA GLN A 36 4.12 20.97 0.50
C GLN A 36 3.94 21.55 1.92
N SER A 37 3.02 22.51 2.10
CA SER A 37 2.71 23.07 3.41
C SER A 37 2.03 22.07 4.35
N ILE A 38 1.50 20.97 3.80
CA ILE A 38 0.94 19.88 4.61
C ILE A 38 2.10 19.16 5.32
N GLY A 39 2.10 19.22 6.65
CA GLY A 39 3.07 18.53 7.49
C GLY A 39 2.86 17.01 7.49
N GLU A 40 3.43 16.32 8.48
CA GLU A 40 3.11 14.92 8.71
C GLU A 40 1.61 14.76 8.98
N VAL A 41 0.97 13.86 8.21
CA VAL A 41 -0.46 13.58 8.31
C VAL A 41 -0.64 12.20 8.92
N ASP A 42 -0.86 12.17 10.23
CA ASP A 42 -1.16 10.95 10.96
C ASP A 42 -2.56 10.40 10.62
N GLY A 43 -2.71 9.08 10.70
CA GLY A 43 -4.00 8.42 10.46
C GLY A 43 -4.46 8.41 9.01
N VAL A 44 -3.63 8.88 8.08
CA VAL A 44 -3.88 8.78 6.63
C VAL A 44 -2.99 7.72 6.03
N TYR A 45 -3.55 6.94 5.10
CA TYR A 45 -2.85 5.93 4.34
C TYR A 45 -3.13 6.13 2.86
N GLY A 46 -2.21 5.64 2.04
CA GLY A 46 -2.39 5.74 0.61
C GLY A 46 -1.61 4.72 -0.18
N ARG A 47 -1.96 4.63 -1.45
CA ARG A 47 -1.30 3.75 -2.41
C ARG A 47 -1.53 4.15 -3.86
N ILE A 48 -0.65 3.66 -4.70
CA ILE A 48 -0.83 3.71 -6.15
C ILE A 48 -1.81 2.62 -6.60
N VAL A 49 -2.72 2.99 -7.48
CA VAL A 49 -3.69 2.15 -8.18
C VAL A 49 -3.41 2.19 -9.68
N TYR A 50 -3.45 1.02 -10.30
CA TYR A 50 -3.09 0.79 -11.70
C TYR A 50 -4.37 0.58 -12.50
N LEU A 51 -4.70 1.53 -13.38
CA LEU A 51 -5.90 1.47 -14.22
C LEU A 51 -5.48 1.21 -15.65
N ARG A 52 -5.40 -0.08 -16.00
CA ARG A 52 -5.10 -0.54 -17.37
C ARG A 52 -6.18 -0.07 -18.35
N VAL A 53 -5.82 0.01 -19.63
CA VAL A 53 -6.76 0.37 -20.70
C VAL A 53 -7.98 -0.58 -20.66
N GLY A 54 -9.17 0.01 -20.69
CA GLY A 54 -10.44 -0.73 -20.59
C GLY A 54 -10.89 -1.03 -19.16
N ALA A 55 -10.15 -0.65 -18.12
CA ALA A 55 -10.60 -0.80 -16.74
C ALA A 55 -11.87 0.03 -16.48
N ASP A 56 -12.91 -0.63 -15.98
CA ASP A 56 -14.13 0.00 -15.50
C ASP A 56 -13.91 0.50 -14.08
N LEU A 57 -14.02 1.82 -13.87
CA LEU A 57 -13.83 2.45 -12.56
C LEU A 57 -14.89 2.04 -11.54
N ALA A 58 -16.08 1.65 -11.98
CA ALA A 58 -17.16 1.24 -11.08
C ALA A 58 -16.85 -0.10 -10.40
N THR A 59 -16.14 -0.99 -11.09
CA THR A 59 -15.76 -2.33 -10.62
C THR A 59 -14.28 -2.47 -10.28
N ALA A 60 -13.46 -1.47 -10.60
CA ALA A 60 -12.06 -1.42 -10.23
C ALA A 60 -11.89 -1.50 -8.71
N ARG A 61 -10.83 -2.19 -8.30
CA ARG A 61 -10.41 -2.30 -6.90
C ARG A 61 -9.01 -1.73 -6.76
N LEU A 62 -8.63 -1.43 -5.53
CA LEU A 62 -7.34 -0.81 -5.23
C LEU A 62 -6.15 -1.74 -5.54
N VAL A 63 -6.36 -3.07 -5.50
CA VAL A 63 -5.50 -4.13 -6.10
C VAL A 63 -6.34 -5.15 -6.85
N ASP A 64 -5.65 -6.08 -7.53
CA ASP A 64 -6.19 -7.34 -8.04
C ASP A 64 -7.39 -7.84 -7.21
N PRO A 65 -8.57 -8.03 -7.85
CA PRO A 65 -9.78 -8.42 -7.14
C PRO A 65 -9.74 -9.76 -6.43
N LEU A 66 -8.80 -10.64 -6.76
CA LEU A 66 -8.60 -11.91 -6.06
C LEU A 66 -7.94 -11.72 -4.69
N ARG A 67 -7.43 -10.51 -4.39
CA ARG A 67 -6.77 -10.19 -3.12
C ARG A 67 -7.73 -9.51 -2.17
N ARG A 68 -7.75 -9.98 -0.92
CA ARG A 68 -8.50 -9.36 0.17
C ARG A 68 -7.73 -8.26 0.88
N VAL A 69 -6.41 -8.31 0.84
CA VAL A 69 -5.49 -7.43 1.56
C VAL A 69 -4.58 -6.69 0.58
N MET A 70 -4.18 -5.49 0.94
CA MET A 70 -3.23 -4.69 0.19
C MET A 70 -2.16 -4.06 1.08
N PHE A 71 -0.97 -3.85 0.50
CA PHE A 71 0.04 -2.97 1.05
C PHE A 71 -0.29 -1.50 0.76
N VAL A 72 -0.12 -0.66 1.77
CA VAL A 72 -0.21 0.80 1.71
C VAL A 72 0.92 1.44 2.51
N ALA A 73 1.21 2.71 2.22
CA ALA A 73 2.14 3.54 2.99
C ALA A 73 1.37 4.60 3.77
N ASP A 74 1.96 5.10 4.85
CA ASP A 74 1.39 6.14 5.70
C ASP A 74 1.48 7.55 5.08
N GLY A 75 0.70 8.47 5.66
CA GLY A 75 0.64 9.87 5.25
C GLY A 75 1.99 10.57 5.34
N ALA A 76 2.83 10.23 6.33
CA ALA A 76 4.20 10.74 6.43
C ALA A 76 5.04 10.38 5.20
N SER A 77 4.96 9.13 4.71
CA SER A 77 5.65 8.71 3.49
C SER A 77 5.17 9.47 2.26
N TRP A 78 3.86 9.74 2.16
CA TRP A 78 3.25 10.45 1.05
C TRP A 78 3.45 11.97 1.08
N ALA A 79 3.49 12.59 2.25
CA ALA A 79 3.78 14.03 2.43
C ALA A 79 5.30 14.33 2.37
N GLY A 80 6.12 13.34 2.72
CA GLY A 80 7.58 13.44 2.70
C GLY A 80 8.19 12.97 1.39
N ARG A 81 8.94 11.86 1.46
CA ARG A 81 9.82 11.36 0.38
C ARG A 81 9.14 11.13 -0.96
N ASN A 82 7.86 10.78 -0.99
CA ASN A 82 7.14 10.46 -2.22
C ASN A 82 6.48 11.70 -2.86
N PHE A 83 6.40 12.82 -2.14
CA PHE A 83 5.68 14.00 -2.58
C PHE A 83 6.25 14.55 -3.90
N ARG A 84 5.34 14.97 -4.82
CA ARG A 84 5.64 15.48 -6.17
C ARG A 84 6.32 14.52 -7.14
N LEU A 85 6.46 13.24 -6.80
CA LEU A 85 6.97 12.25 -7.72
C LEU A 85 5.88 11.71 -8.64
N GLY A 86 6.28 11.30 -9.84
CA GLY A 86 5.43 10.54 -10.74
C GLY A 86 5.28 9.09 -10.29
N ALA A 87 4.40 8.36 -10.95
CA ALA A 87 4.15 6.95 -10.66
C ALA A 87 5.43 6.13 -10.85
N ARG A 88 6.17 6.34 -11.94
CA ARG A 88 7.41 5.62 -12.21
C ARG A 88 8.45 5.79 -11.11
N GLU A 89 8.73 7.00 -10.65
CA GLU A 89 9.73 7.21 -9.60
C GLU A 89 9.31 6.57 -8.28
N ILE A 90 8.03 6.65 -7.90
CA ILE A 90 7.53 6.03 -6.67
C ILE A 90 7.63 4.50 -6.76
N LEU A 91 7.26 3.92 -7.89
CA LEU A 91 7.29 2.47 -8.09
C LEU A 91 8.72 1.91 -8.08
N LEU A 92 9.67 2.60 -8.71
CA LEU A 92 11.09 2.24 -8.63
C LEU A 92 11.59 2.25 -7.18
N ARG A 93 11.24 3.28 -6.41
CA ARG A 93 11.60 3.37 -4.98
C ARG A 93 10.97 2.30 -4.11
N ASN A 94 9.86 1.71 -4.57
CA ASN A 94 9.19 0.60 -3.91
C ASN A 94 9.67 -0.76 -4.47
N GLY A 95 10.79 -0.79 -5.21
CA GLY A 95 11.42 -2.01 -5.69
C GLY A 95 10.74 -2.65 -6.90
N VAL A 96 9.86 -1.94 -7.60
CA VAL A 96 9.25 -2.43 -8.84
C VAL A 96 10.26 -2.25 -9.99
N HIS A 97 10.47 -3.30 -10.78
CA HIS A 97 11.43 -3.30 -11.88
C HIS A 97 11.07 -2.29 -12.98
N ALA A 98 12.08 -1.56 -13.47
CA ALA A 98 11.92 -0.51 -14.48
C ALA A 98 11.24 -1.03 -15.75
N GLU A 99 11.66 -2.20 -16.25
CA GLU A 99 11.13 -2.79 -17.49
C GLU A 99 9.63 -3.09 -17.37
N TRP A 100 9.18 -3.51 -16.18
CA TRP A 100 7.78 -3.78 -15.94
C TRP A 100 6.97 -2.47 -15.90
N ILE A 101 7.48 -1.44 -15.23
CA ILE A 101 6.83 -0.13 -15.14
C ILE A 101 6.70 0.49 -16.54
N ASP A 102 7.80 0.52 -17.29
CA ASP A 102 7.86 1.06 -18.65
C ASP A 102 6.89 0.29 -19.57
N GLY A 103 6.79 -1.03 -19.37
CA GLY A 103 5.80 -1.88 -20.05
C GLY A 103 4.35 -1.51 -19.72
N GLU A 104 4.00 -1.23 -18.46
CA GLU A 104 2.64 -0.81 -18.10
C GLU A 104 2.31 0.60 -18.63
N ILE A 105 3.27 1.53 -18.61
CA ILE A 105 3.14 2.87 -19.19
C ILE A 105 2.90 2.76 -20.70
N ALA A 106 3.71 1.96 -21.42
CA ALA A 106 3.57 1.75 -22.86
C ALA A 106 2.22 1.14 -23.25
N LYS A 107 1.60 0.34 -22.37
CA LYS A 107 0.23 -0.19 -22.55
C LYS A 107 -0.87 0.84 -22.29
N GLY A 108 -0.54 2.08 -21.93
CA GLY A 108 -1.51 3.13 -21.62
C GLY A 108 -2.13 2.99 -20.22
N THR A 109 -1.44 2.34 -19.28
CA THR A 109 -1.89 2.27 -17.88
C THR A 109 -1.90 3.66 -17.28
N ARG A 110 -3.02 4.03 -16.65
CA ARG A 110 -3.14 5.27 -15.87
C ARG A 110 -2.89 4.96 -14.41
N PHE A 111 -2.14 5.81 -13.73
CA PHE A 111 -1.82 5.66 -12.33
C PHE A 111 -2.62 6.68 -11.52
N LYS A 112 -3.23 6.21 -10.42
CA LYS A 112 -3.90 7.07 -9.45
C LYS A 112 -3.24 6.87 -8.09
N LEU A 113 -3.06 7.95 -7.35
CA LEU A 113 -2.77 7.89 -5.92
C LEU A 113 -4.08 8.05 -5.16
N VAL A 114 -4.37 7.08 -4.31
CA VAL A 114 -5.58 7.05 -3.49
C VAL A 114 -5.19 7.21 -2.03
N PHE A 115 -5.87 8.11 -1.33
CA PHE A 115 -5.76 8.30 0.11
C PHE A 115 -7.03 7.85 0.82
N PHE A 116 -6.90 7.40 2.06
CA PHE A 116 -8.01 7.09 2.94
C PHE A 116 -7.57 7.18 4.40
N GLU A 117 -8.54 7.40 5.29
CA GLU A 117 -8.32 7.47 6.72
C GLU A 117 -8.16 6.06 7.33
N GLU A 118 -7.52 6.01 8.49
CA GLU A 118 -7.56 4.89 9.41
C GLU A 118 -9.01 4.48 9.71
N ASP A 119 -9.27 3.16 9.73
CA ASP A 119 -10.58 2.58 10.01
C ASP A 119 -10.56 1.52 11.11
N GLY A 120 -9.44 1.41 11.82
CA GLY A 120 -9.19 0.40 12.85
C GLY A 120 -8.82 -0.98 12.28
N ARG A 121 -8.66 -1.10 10.95
CA ARG A 121 -8.32 -2.34 10.24
C ARG A 121 -7.08 -2.22 9.38
N ILE A 122 -6.24 -1.24 9.72
CA ILE A 122 -4.91 -1.07 9.13
C ILE A 122 -3.87 -1.50 10.16
N TRP A 123 -2.95 -2.34 9.73
CA TRP A 123 -1.89 -2.87 10.59
C TRP A 123 -0.55 -2.73 9.92
N ARG A 124 0.48 -2.43 10.69
CA ARG A 124 1.85 -2.42 10.18
C ARG A 124 2.19 -3.77 9.54
N ALA A 125 2.89 -3.77 8.42
CA ALA A 125 3.25 -4.98 7.69
C ALA A 125 4.47 -5.70 8.30
N ASP A 126 4.50 -5.80 9.63
CA ASP A 126 5.40 -6.66 10.37
C ASP A 126 4.75 -8.02 10.63
N TRP A 127 5.45 -8.94 11.31
CA TRP A 127 4.90 -10.27 11.58
C TRP A 127 3.64 -10.27 12.44
N ASP A 128 3.46 -9.29 13.33
CA ASP A 128 2.26 -9.19 14.16
C ASP A 128 1.07 -8.70 13.33
N GLY A 129 1.29 -7.73 12.44
CA GLY A 129 0.26 -7.30 11.50
C GLY A 129 -0.05 -8.33 10.41
N VAL A 130 0.91 -9.15 10.01
CA VAL A 130 0.66 -10.33 9.14
C VAL A 130 -0.33 -11.27 9.83
N GLU A 131 -0.09 -11.63 11.10
CA GLU A 131 -0.99 -12.52 11.83
C GLU A 131 -2.39 -11.91 11.97
N ARG A 132 -2.49 -10.63 12.35
CA ARG A 132 -3.78 -9.92 12.42
C ARG A 132 -4.51 -9.86 11.08
N ALA A 133 -3.79 -9.63 9.98
CA ALA A 133 -4.37 -9.60 8.65
C ALA A 133 -4.91 -10.97 8.23
N VAL A 134 -4.19 -12.05 8.53
CA VAL A 134 -4.67 -13.41 8.27
C VAL A 134 -5.89 -13.74 9.14
N GLU A 135 -5.89 -13.39 10.42
CA GLU A 135 -7.05 -13.58 11.30
C GLU A 135 -8.29 -12.84 10.81
N ALA A 136 -8.13 -11.58 10.42
CA ALA A 136 -9.24 -10.73 10.00
C ALA A 136 -9.80 -11.14 8.63
N TYR A 137 -8.94 -11.46 7.66
CA TYR A 137 -9.34 -11.64 6.26
C TYR A 137 -9.39 -13.10 5.82
N HIS A 138 -8.77 -14.03 6.55
CA HIS A 138 -8.71 -15.46 6.26
C HIS A 138 -8.81 -16.32 7.54
N PRO A 139 -9.90 -16.20 8.33
CA PRO A 139 -9.99 -16.79 9.67
C PRO A 139 -9.81 -18.32 9.70
N ARG A 140 -10.26 -19.02 8.64
CA ARG A 140 -10.07 -20.47 8.51
C ARG A 140 -8.61 -20.85 8.29
N ALA A 141 -7.90 -20.07 7.47
CA ALA A 141 -6.47 -20.24 7.29
C ALA A 141 -5.71 -19.91 8.58
N ALA A 142 -6.11 -18.85 9.28
CA ALA A 142 -5.51 -18.44 10.55
C ALA A 142 -5.52 -19.59 11.58
N GLU A 143 -6.65 -20.28 11.72
CA GLU A 143 -6.77 -21.42 12.61
C GLU A 143 -5.77 -22.54 12.28
N LYS A 144 -5.66 -22.92 11.00
CA LYS A 144 -4.72 -23.94 10.52
C LYS A 144 -3.26 -23.48 10.68
N MET A 145 -2.99 -22.19 10.45
CA MET A 145 -1.64 -21.61 10.49
C MET A 145 -1.08 -21.44 11.89
N ARG A 146 -1.92 -21.42 12.93
CA ARG A 146 -1.54 -21.05 14.31
C ARG A 146 -0.26 -21.74 14.80
N LYS A 147 -0.12 -23.05 14.56
CA LYS A 147 1.05 -23.83 15.01
C LYS A 147 2.33 -23.57 14.20
N HIS A 148 2.20 -22.98 13.02
CA HIS A 148 3.31 -22.73 12.10
C HIS A 148 3.92 -21.33 12.27
N TRP A 149 3.24 -20.41 12.97
CA TRP A 149 3.75 -19.05 13.19
C TRP A 149 5.16 -18.98 13.76
N PRO A 150 5.55 -19.79 14.78
CA PRO A 150 6.92 -19.77 15.28
C PRO A 150 7.95 -20.05 14.17
N THR A 151 7.71 -21.07 13.35
CA THR A 151 8.60 -21.45 12.23
C THR A 151 8.63 -20.39 11.14
N ILE A 152 7.48 -19.83 10.77
CA ILE A 152 7.36 -18.82 9.72
C ILE A 152 8.09 -17.53 10.13
N ARG A 153 7.97 -17.12 11.40
CA ARG A 153 8.59 -15.89 11.93
C ARG A 153 10.10 -16.04 12.13
N SER A 154 10.58 -17.24 12.46
CA SER A 154 11.98 -17.47 12.81
C SER A 154 12.88 -17.84 11.64
N LYS A 155 12.34 -18.00 10.42
CA LYS A 155 13.11 -18.42 9.24
C LYS A 155 12.84 -17.49 8.06
N SER A 156 13.91 -17.02 7.44
CA SER A 156 13.85 -16.37 6.13
C SER A 156 13.38 -17.35 5.04
N TRP A 157 13.04 -16.80 3.88
CA TRP A 157 12.64 -17.58 2.71
C TRP A 157 13.68 -18.66 2.36
N ALA A 158 14.95 -18.27 2.25
CA ALA A 158 16.05 -19.17 1.92
C ALA A 158 16.28 -20.23 3.00
N GLU A 159 16.15 -19.89 4.28
CA GLU A 159 16.28 -20.86 5.38
C GLU A 159 15.14 -21.88 5.38
N MET A 160 13.92 -21.50 4.99
CA MET A 160 12.82 -22.45 4.83
C MET A 160 13.06 -23.37 3.63
N GLU A 161 13.49 -22.85 2.49
CA GLU A 161 13.84 -23.65 1.31
C GLU A 161 14.91 -24.69 1.64
N ALA A 162 15.99 -24.27 2.31
CA ALA A 162 17.05 -25.17 2.76
C ALA A 162 16.55 -26.18 3.79
N HIS A 163 15.81 -25.75 4.81
CA HIS A 163 15.38 -26.62 5.91
C HIS A 163 14.38 -27.69 5.46
N PHE A 164 13.46 -27.34 4.57
CA PHE A 164 12.45 -28.27 4.05
C PHE A 164 12.84 -28.92 2.72
N SER A 165 14.02 -28.61 2.18
CA SER A 165 14.50 -29.09 0.87
C SER A 165 13.48 -28.82 -0.25
N VAL A 166 12.97 -27.59 -0.31
CA VAL A 166 12.01 -27.13 -1.32
C VAL A 166 12.54 -25.90 -2.06
N ALA A 167 12.02 -25.66 -3.27
CA ALA A 167 12.18 -24.38 -3.96
C ALA A 167 10.78 -23.79 -4.20
N PHE A 168 10.47 -22.67 -3.56
CA PHE A 168 9.13 -22.09 -3.61
C PHE A 168 8.75 -21.64 -5.02
N ASP A 169 9.70 -21.10 -5.79
CA ASP A 169 9.48 -20.71 -7.18
C ASP A 169 9.07 -21.92 -8.03
N ALA A 170 9.77 -23.05 -7.88
CA ALA A 170 9.45 -24.29 -8.59
C ALA A 170 8.09 -24.87 -8.16
N LEU A 171 7.75 -24.75 -6.86
CA LEU A 171 6.44 -25.16 -6.35
C LEU A 171 5.30 -24.30 -6.92
N GLU A 172 5.52 -23.00 -7.06
CA GLU A 172 4.57 -22.07 -7.66
C GLU A 172 4.40 -22.35 -9.16
N GLU A 173 5.48 -22.61 -9.89
CA GLU A 173 5.42 -22.98 -11.31
C GLU A 173 4.66 -24.29 -11.54
N SER A 174 4.95 -25.31 -10.72
CA SER A 174 4.37 -26.65 -10.89
C SER A 174 2.93 -26.78 -10.40
N HIS A 175 2.57 -26.10 -9.30
CA HIS A 175 1.26 -26.25 -8.66
C HIS A 175 0.37 -25.02 -8.84
N GLY A 176 0.92 -23.90 -9.30
CA GLY A 176 0.24 -22.60 -9.31
C GLY A 176 0.05 -22.02 -7.91
N PRO A 177 -0.73 -20.93 -7.79
CA PRO A 177 -0.92 -20.19 -6.56
C PRO A 177 -1.56 -21.02 -5.44
N MET A 178 -1.10 -20.79 -4.22
CA MET A 178 -1.65 -21.38 -3.00
C MET A 178 -2.83 -20.52 -2.50
N THR A 179 -3.99 -20.67 -3.16
CA THR A 179 -5.25 -20.04 -2.71
C THR A 179 -5.66 -20.52 -1.32
N GLU A 180 -6.61 -19.83 -0.68
CA GLU A 180 -7.12 -20.26 0.63
C GLU A 180 -7.69 -21.68 0.60
N GLU A 181 -8.47 -22.02 -0.43
CA GLU A 181 -9.06 -23.35 -0.59
C GLU A 181 -7.99 -24.44 -0.74
N ARG A 182 -6.95 -24.15 -1.55
CA ARG A 182 -5.81 -25.06 -1.73
C ARG A 182 -5.03 -25.22 -0.44
N PHE A 183 -4.78 -24.14 0.28
CA PHE A 183 -4.08 -24.18 1.56
C PHE A 183 -4.86 -25.01 2.60
N LEU A 184 -6.18 -24.83 2.68
CA LEU A 184 -7.03 -25.58 3.61
C LEU A 184 -7.03 -27.08 3.30
N ALA A 185 -7.00 -27.46 2.03
CA ALA A 185 -6.93 -28.86 1.58
C ALA A 185 -5.52 -29.47 1.59
N ALA A 186 -4.47 -28.64 1.57
CA ALA A 186 -3.08 -29.10 1.52
C ALA A 186 -2.63 -29.77 2.83
N GLU A 187 -1.49 -30.47 2.75
CA GLU A 187 -0.80 -30.97 3.93
C GLU A 187 -0.50 -29.83 4.91
N ASP A 188 -0.64 -30.12 6.21
CA ASP A 188 -0.54 -29.14 7.27
C ASP A 188 0.91 -28.84 7.67
N THR A 189 1.62 -28.14 6.78
CA THR A 189 3.05 -27.83 6.89
C THR A 189 3.33 -26.32 6.90
N ALA A 190 4.47 -25.93 7.47
CA ALA A 190 4.95 -24.56 7.42
C ALA A 190 5.25 -24.09 5.99
N VAL A 191 5.65 -25.01 5.09
CA VAL A 191 5.83 -24.72 3.66
C VAL A 191 4.51 -24.33 3.01
N ALA A 192 3.43 -25.09 3.24
CA ALA A 192 2.11 -24.75 2.71
C ALA A 192 1.61 -23.40 3.26
N ALA A 193 1.81 -23.14 4.56
CA ALA A 193 1.45 -21.87 5.18
C ALA A 193 2.26 -20.69 4.61
N ARG A 194 3.56 -20.87 4.36
CA ARG A 194 4.41 -19.84 3.76
C ARG A 194 4.00 -19.55 2.31
N ARG A 195 3.68 -20.59 1.54
CA ARG A 195 3.14 -20.43 0.18
C ARG A 195 1.83 -19.67 0.18
N PHE A 196 0.93 -20.01 1.10
CA PHE A 196 -0.34 -19.31 1.26
C PHE A 196 -0.12 -17.81 1.51
N LEU A 197 0.77 -17.46 2.45
CA LEU A 197 1.12 -16.06 2.73
C LEU A 197 1.73 -15.34 1.51
N ALA A 198 2.62 -16.02 0.78
CA ALA A 198 3.22 -15.47 -0.43
C ALA A 198 2.17 -15.17 -1.51
N THR A 199 1.22 -16.08 -1.72
CA THR A 199 0.14 -15.91 -2.70
C THR A 199 -0.86 -14.83 -2.26
N THR A 200 -1.35 -14.89 -1.03
CA THR A 200 -2.52 -14.11 -0.59
C THR A 200 -2.18 -12.73 -0.06
N LEU A 201 -1.07 -12.60 0.67
CA LEU A 201 -0.58 -11.32 1.20
C LEU A 201 0.63 -10.78 0.43
N SER A 202 1.14 -11.48 -0.60
CA SER A 202 2.36 -11.07 -1.33
C SER A 202 3.62 -10.97 -0.48
N LEU A 203 3.73 -11.82 0.53
CA LEU A 203 4.95 -11.93 1.34
C LEU A 203 5.98 -12.75 0.57
N ASN A 204 6.67 -12.12 -0.37
CA ASN A 204 7.68 -12.76 -1.23
C ASN A 204 9.04 -12.91 -0.50
N ARG A 205 10.08 -13.35 -1.22
CA ARG A 205 11.43 -13.57 -0.68
C ARG A 205 12.09 -12.32 -0.07
N HIS A 206 11.61 -11.12 -0.41
CA HIS A 206 12.12 -9.85 0.11
C HIS A 206 11.42 -9.40 1.39
N PHE A 207 10.30 -10.03 1.77
CA PHE A 207 9.58 -9.69 2.99
C PHE A 207 10.33 -10.17 4.23
N GLN A 208 10.77 -9.22 5.06
CA GLN A 208 11.52 -9.49 6.30
C GLN A 208 10.63 -9.44 7.56
N GLY A 209 9.39 -8.96 7.45
CA GLY A 209 8.48 -8.85 8.59
C GLY A 209 8.83 -7.75 9.59
N THR A 210 9.51 -6.70 9.15
CA THR A 210 9.88 -5.51 9.95
C THR A 210 8.89 -4.35 9.79
N GLY A 211 7.96 -4.45 8.83
CA GLY A 211 7.04 -3.37 8.47
C GLY A 211 7.68 -2.23 7.67
N TYR A 212 8.80 -2.48 6.98
CA TYR A 212 9.45 -1.51 6.11
C TYR A 212 9.83 -2.10 4.75
N THR A 213 9.69 -1.28 3.69
CA THR A 213 10.36 -1.51 2.41
C THR A 213 11.82 -1.11 2.50
N PHE A 214 12.71 -1.92 1.94
CA PHE A 214 14.13 -1.64 1.86
C PHE A 214 14.52 -1.27 0.42
N ASP A 215 15.40 -0.30 0.27
CA ASP A 215 16.02 0.00 -1.03
C ASP A 215 17.11 -1.04 -1.38
N GLU A 216 17.72 -0.92 -2.56
CA GLU A 216 18.83 -1.78 -3.01
C GLU A 216 20.05 -1.74 -2.07
N ARG A 217 20.15 -0.73 -1.20
CA ARG A 217 21.23 -0.57 -0.21
C ARG A 217 20.85 -1.16 1.15
N GLY A 218 19.68 -1.79 1.26
CA GLY A 218 19.19 -2.38 2.51
C GLY A 218 18.82 -1.35 3.57
N THR A 219 18.62 -0.08 3.20
CA THR A 219 18.14 0.93 4.14
C THR A 219 16.62 0.88 4.16
N GLY A 220 16.01 0.73 5.34
CA GLY A 220 14.56 0.77 5.48
C GLY A 220 14.07 2.19 5.17
N THR A 221 13.19 2.34 4.19
CA THR A 221 12.90 3.68 3.63
C THR A 221 11.43 4.06 3.62
N THR A 222 10.48 3.12 3.75
CA THR A 222 9.02 3.39 3.82
C THR A 222 8.36 2.42 4.78
N ALA A 223 7.57 2.94 5.71
CA ALA A 223 6.73 2.10 6.56
C ALA A 223 5.58 1.52 5.71
N GLU A 224 5.40 0.21 5.80
CA GLU A 224 4.37 -0.52 5.07
C GLU A 224 3.28 -1.01 6.02
N PHE A 225 2.05 -1.01 5.53
CA PHE A 225 0.86 -1.41 6.28
C PHE A 225 -0.04 -2.29 5.41
N PHE A 226 -0.76 -3.22 6.04
CA PHE A 226 -1.87 -3.95 5.45
C PHE A 226 -3.18 -3.19 5.66
N ALA A 227 -3.97 -3.07 4.59
CA ALA A 227 -5.33 -2.57 4.63
C ALA A 227 -6.25 -3.50 3.82
N ALA A 228 -7.57 -3.39 4.03
CA ALA A 228 -8.55 -4.08 3.20
C ALA A 228 -8.44 -3.63 1.74
N ASN A 229 -8.47 -4.57 0.79
CA ASN A 229 -8.69 -4.21 -0.60
C ASN A 229 -10.13 -3.71 -0.75
N ARG A 230 -10.33 -2.46 -1.16
CA ARG A 230 -11.66 -1.83 -1.34
C ARG A 230 -11.96 -1.61 -2.83
N PRO A 231 -13.24 -1.57 -3.24
CA PRO A 231 -13.62 -0.97 -4.52
C PRO A 231 -13.13 0.48 -4.61
N LEU A 232 -12.65 0.89 -5.78
CA LEU A 232 -12.29 2.28 -6.02
C LEU A 232 -13.51 3.21 -5.92
N SER A 233 -14.70 2.70 -6.25
CA SER A 233 -15.97 3.41 -6.14
C SER A 233 -16.39 3.76 -4.70
N GLU A 234 -15.81 3.11 -3.69
CA GLU A 234 -16.02 3.46 -2.28
C GLU A 234 -15.10 4.59 -1.80
N ILE A 235 -14.13 5.02 -2.63
CA ILE A 235 -13.21 6.10 -2.31
C ILE A 235 -13.78 7.42 -2.83
N PRO A 236 -13.99 8.44 -1.98
CA PRO A 236 -14.40 9.76 -2.43
C PRO A 236 -13.45 10.33 -3.48
N ALA A 237 -13.98 10.88 -4.58
CA ALA A 237 -13.17 11.45 -5.65
C ALA A 237 -12.18 12.53 -5.16
N SER A 238 -12.53 13.26 -4.10
CA SER A 238 -11.65 14.23 -3.43
C SER A 238 -10.37 13.63 -2.86
N GLN A 239 -10.34 12.32 -2.59
CA GLN A 239 -9.20 11.57 -2.04
C GLN A 239 -8.42 10.82 -3.12
N VAL A 240 -8.74 11.05 -4.41
CA VAL A 240 -8.07 10.44 -5.56
C VAL A 240 -7.28 11.51 -6.30
N VAL A 241 -6.03 11.18 -6.65
CA VAL A 241 -5.10 12.06 -7.36
C VAL A 241 -4.60 11.35 -8.61
N ASP A 242 -4.53 12.09 -9.71
CA ASP A 242 -3.93 11.61 -10.95
C ASP A 242 -2.42 11.74 -10.85
N LEU A 243 -1.71 10.63 -11.10
CA LEU A 243 -0.25 10.65 -11.15
C LEU A 243 0.23 10.70 -12.60
N ASP A 244 1.20 11.57 -12.83
CA ASP A 244 1.98 11.53 -14.06
C ASP A 244 2.71 10.16 -14.14
N PRO A 245 2.73 9.50 -15.31
CA PRO A 245 3.34 8.19 -15.48
C PRO A 245 4.84 8.21 -15.21
#